data_AF-U7Q7F0-F1
#
_entry.id   AF-U7Q7F0-F1
#
_cell.length_a   1.000
_cell.length_b   1.000
_cell.length_c   1.000
_cell.angle_alpha   90.00
_cell.angle_beta   90.00
_cell.angle_gamma   90.00
#
_symmetry.space_group_name_H-M   'P 1'
#
loop_
_entity.id
_entity.type
_entity.pdbx_description
1 polymer ?
#
loop_
_entity_poly.entity_id
_entity_poly.type
_entity_poly.pdbx_seq_one_letter_code
_entity_poly.pdbx_strand_id
1 'polypeptide(L)'
;MGSDSEDELTLSSSTIGALKDFYKERDEREKRFADLQAVAEAASKAKEAADAEAALPDLTMASFTEDWNESQFWYSDETATVLARQLLDGTDASSLIVVVSTPSVFIMLKNIAKTIPVESRPRILLLEHDKRFAVFGDEFIFYDFNEPTNLPAALRGTADRLICDPPFLSDDCQTKTALTLRWIGKPGPNTRIISCTGERMAELITTKLYKAQGVRITTFVPQHSNGLSNEFLSYANFECADWKFRDA
;
A
#
# COMPACT_ATOMS: atom_id res chain seq x y z
N MET A 1 29.79 45.62 -32.84
CA MET A 1 28.80 45.40 -31.77
C MET A 1 27.66 44.65 -32.42
N GLY A 2 27.61 43.33 -32.29
CA GLY A 2 26.47 42.55 -32.76
C GLY A 2 25.29 42.93 -31.88
N SER A 3 24.29 43.56 -32.47
CA SER A 3 23.00 43.77 -31.82
C SER A 3 22.28 42.44 -31.83
N ASP A 4 22.56 41.61 -30.83
CA ASP A 4 21.64 40.52 -30.50
C ASP A 4 20.37 41.21 -29.99
N SER A 5 19.46 41.48 -30.94
CA SER A 5 18.09 41.81 -30.64
C SER A 5 17.55 40.65 -29.82
N GLU A 6 17.39 40.90 -28.52
CA GLU A 6 16.63 40.06 -27.61
C GLU A 6 15.18 40.05 -28.11
N ASP A 7 14.92 39.27 -29.16
CA ASP A 7 13.58 38.91 -29.58
C ASP A 7 12.93 38.26 -28.36
N GLU A 8 12.05 39.03 -27.72
CA GLU A 8 11.26 38.65 -26.56
C GLU A 8 10.65 37.27 -26.85
N LEU A 9 11.25 36.23 -26.26
CA LEU A 9 10.82 34.85 -26.40
C LEU A 9 9.43 34.71 -25.79
N THR A 10 8.39 34.94 -26.60
CA THR A 10 7.00 34.78 -26.19
C THR A 10 6.58 33.33 -26.37
N LEU A 11 5.86 32.79 -25.39
CA LEU A 11 5.32 31.44 -25.48
C LEU A 11 4.19 31.41 -26.53
N SER A 12 4.13 30.33 -27.32
CA SER A 12 3.02 30.11 -28.24
C SER A 12 1.68 30.00 -27.48
N SER A 13 0.57 30.32 -28.12
CA SER A 13 -0.77 30.17 -27.53
C SER A 13 -1.05 28.73 -27.07
N SER A 14 -0.56 27.74 -27.83
CA SER A 14 -0.65 26.32 -27.46
C SER A 14 0.14 25.98 -26.19
N THR A 15 1.33 26.57 -26.03
CA THR A 15 2.18 26.40 -24.84
C THR A 15 1.54 27.05 -23.61
N ILE A 16 0.95 28.24 -23.77
CA ILE A 16 0.21 28.91 -22.68
C ILE A 16 -1.03 28.11 -22.28
N GLY A 17 -1.75 27.53 -23.25
CA GLY A 17 -2.89 26.64 -23.00
C GLY A 17 -2.48 25.43 -22.17
N ALA A 18 -1.47 24.70 -22.63
CA ALA A 18 -0.92 23.54 -21.91
C ALA A 18 -0.43 23.90 -20.50
N LEU A 19 0.19 25.07 -20.33
CA LEU A 19 0.64 25.54 -19.02
C LEU A 19 -0.52 25.86 -18.07
N LYS A 20 -1.62 26.43 -18.57
CA LYS A 20 -2.84 26.68 -17.78
C LYS A 20 -3.50 25.37 -17.34
N ASP A 21 -3.60 24.41 -18.24
CA ASP A 21 -4.15 23.08 -17.93
C ASP A 21 -3.28 22.39 -16.87
N PHE A 22 -1.96 22.45 -17.01
CA PHE A 22 -1.01 21.94 -16.00
C PHE A 22 -1.20 22.60 -14.63
N TYR A 23 -1.36 23.92 -14.55
CA TYR A 23 -1.62 24.60 -13.28
C TYR A 23 -2.98 24.17 -12.67
N LYS A 24 -4.01 24.05 -13.50
CA LYS A 24 -5.33 23.60 -13.04
C LYS A 24 -5.27 22.18 -12.47
N GLU A 25 -4.60 21.26 -13.16
CA GLU A 25 -4.40 19.89 -12.67
C GLU A 25 -3.61 19.86 -11.35
N ARG A 26 -2.57 20.69 -11.24
CA ARG A 26 -1.79 20.81 -10.00
C ARG A 26 -2.64 21.31 -8.85
N ASP A 27 -3.43 22.38 -9.05
CA ASP A 27 -4.27 22.97 -8.02
C ASP A 27 -5.41 22.01 -7.61
N GLU A 28 -6.00 21.28 -8.56
CA GLU A 28 -6.97 20.22 -8.27
C GLU A 28 -6.36 19.09 -7.44
N ARG A 29 -5.11 18.69 -7.73
CA ARG A 29 -4.39 17.67 -6.98
C ARG A 29 -4.04 18.12 -5.57
N GLU A 30 -3.56 19.36 -5.40
CA GLU A 30 -3.30 19.95 -4.08
C GLU A 30 -4.57 20.00 -3.24
N LYS A 31 -5.71 20.36 -3.84
CA LYS A 31 -7.01 20.34 -3.16
C LYS A 31 -7.42 18.93 -2.74
N ARG A 32 -7.34 17.93 -3.63
CA ARG A 32 -7.67 16.53 -3.28
C ARG A 32 -6.79 15.98 -2.16
N PHE A 33 -5.52 16.36 -2.14
CA PHE A 33 -4.61 15.97 -1.07
C PHE A 33 -4.96 16.66 0.25
N ALA A 34 -5.29 17.95 0.23
CA ALA A 34 -5.74 18.68 1.43
C ALA A 34 -7.06 18.11 1.99
N ASP A 35 -8.02 17.78 1.12
CA ASP A 35 -9.27 17.12 1.52
C ASP A 35 -9.00 15.75 2.16
N LEU A 36 -8.09 14.96 1.59
CA LEU A 36 -7.67 13.69 2.17
C LEU A 36 -7.01 13.86 3.54
N GLN A 37 -6.12 14.84 3.69
CA GLN A 37 -5.47 15.13 4.97
C GLN A 37 -6.51 15.50 6.03
N ALA A 38 -7.50 16.33 5.67
CA ALA A 38 -8.59 16.69 6.58
C ALA A 38 -9.41 15.47 7.04
N VAL A 39 -9.69 14.53 6.13
CA VAL A 39 -10.39 13.28 6.45
C VAL A 39 -9.54 12.39 7.35
N ALA A 40 -8.24 12.24 7.07
CA ALA A 40 -7.33 11.46 7.90
C ALA A 40 -7.19 12.03 9.32
N GLU A 41 -7.07 13.36 9.45
CA GLU A 41 -7.05 14.04 10.75
C GLU A 41 -8.38 13.90 11.51
N ALA A 42 -9.51 13.99 10.80
CA ALA A 42 -10.83 13.79 11.40
C ALA A 42 -11.02 12.35 11.88
N ALA A 43 -10.59 11.36 11.09
CA ALA A 43 -10.64 9.95 11.46
C ALA A 43 -9.78 9.67 12.69
N SER A 44 -8.58 10.23 12.75
CA SER A 44 -7.70 10.15 13.92
C SER A 44 -8.37 10.70 15.19
N LYS A 45 -9.07 11.84 15.08
CA LYS A 45 -9.82 12.45 16.21
C LYS A 45 -11.08 11.67 16.58
N ALA A 46 -11.71 10.99 15.62
CA ALA A 46 -12.93 10.21 15.79
C ALA A 46 -12.68 8.73 16.12
N LYS A 47 -11.42 8.30 16.30
CA LYS A 47 -11.00 6.90 16.47
C LYS A 47 -11.72 6.17 17.62
N GLU A 48 -12.16 6.90 18.64
CA GLU A 48 -12.91 6.38 19.79
C GLU A 48 -14.44 6.41 19.61
N ALA A 49 -14.95 7.07 18.56
CA ALA A 49 -16.38 7.24 18.27
C ALA A 49 -16.72 6.68 16.88
N ALA A 50 -16.99 5.36 16.82
CA ALA A 50 -17.25 4.64 15.57
C ALA A 50 -18.28 5.32 14.66
N ASP A 51 -19.41 5.80 15.20
CA ASP A 51 -20.46 6.45 14.39
C ASP A 51 -19.96 7.75 13.72
N ALA A 52 -19.08 8.50 14.39
CA ALA A 52 -18.52 9.72 13.85
C ALA A 52 -17.48 9.43 12.76
N GLU A 53 -16.65 8.41 12.94
CA GLU A 53 -15.67 7.98 11.94
C GLU A 53 -16.33 7.31 10.72
N ALA A 54 -17.37 6.51 10.93
CA ALA A 54 -18.14 5.87 9.87
C ALA A 54 -18.86 6.89 8.98
N ALA A 55 -19.22 8.06 9.53
CA ALA A 55 -19.83 9.17 8.79
C ALA A 55 -18.83 9.96 7.92
N LEU A 56 -17.52 9.75 8.07
CA LEU A 56 -16.51 10.39 7.22
C LEU A 56 -16.53 9.79 5.81
N PRO A 57 -16.22 10.59 4.77
CA PRO A 57 -16.10 10.09 3.41
C PRO A 57 -15.02 9.00 3.31
N ASP A 58 -15.18 8.10 2.34
CA ASP A 58 -14.17 7.09 2.05
C ASP A 58 -12.87 7.74 1.56
N LEU A 59 -11.75 7.20 2.03
CA LEU A 59 -10.43 7.51 1.52
C LEU A 59 -10.27 6.91 0.12
N THR A 60 -9.55 7.59 -0.77
CA THR A 60 -9.33 7.11 -2.14
C THR A 60 -7.87 7.26 -2.56
N MET A 61 -7.39 6.28 -3.33
CA MET A 61 -6.07 6.35 -3.96
C MET A 61 -5.96 7.45 -5.02
N ALA A 62 -7.08 7.99 -5.51
CA ALA A 62 -7.09 9.07 -6.50
C ALA A 62 -6.39 10.36 -6.01
N SER A 63 -6.22 10.53 -4.70
CA SER A 63 -5.46 11.62 -4.10
C SER A 63 -3.93 11.42 -4.14
N PHE A 64 -3.46 10.20 -4.44
CA PHE A 64 -2.05 9.85 -4.54
C PHE A 64 -1.70 9.47 -5.98
N THR A 65 -1.12 10.41 -6.74
CA THR A 65 -0.63 10.11 -8.10
C THR A 65 0.51 9.09 -8.05
N GLU A 66 0.45 8.04 -8.85
CA GLU A 66 1.53 7.05 -8.99
C GLU A 66 2.84 7.73 -9.43
N ASP A 67 3.96 7.35 -8.82
CA ASP A 67 5.31 7.68 -9.27
C ASP A 67 6.00 6.45 -9.86
N TRP A 68 6.20 6.47 -11.17
CA TRP A 68 6.84 5.39 -11.92
C TRP A 68 8.31 5.21 -11.55
N ASN A 69 9.02 6.27 -11.13
CA ASN A 69 10.42 6.15 -10.71
C ASN A 69 10.53 5.37 -9.39
N GLU A 70 9.50 5.48 -8.55
CA GLU A 70 9.35 4.74 -7.29
C GLU A 70 8.68 3.37 -7.50
N SER A 71 8.39 2.98 -8.75
CA SER A 71 7.68 1.75 -9.11
C SER A 71 6.33 1.59 -8.40
N GLN A 72 5.61 2.70 -8.26
CA GLN A 72 4.29 2.72 -7.62
C GLN A 72 3.18 2.33 -8.58
N PHE A 73 2.42 1.29 -8.22
CA PHE A 73 1.25 0.86 -8.96
C PHE A 73 0.12 0.49 -8.01
N TRP A 74 -1.05 1.08 -8.21
CA TRP A 74 -2.18 0.89 -7.30
C TRP A 74 -3.07 -0.26 -7.75
N TYR A 75 -3.44 -1.12 -6.80
CA TYR A 75 -4.47 -2.11 -7.04
C TYR A 75 -5.81 -1.43 -7.33
N SER A 76 -6.60 -2.09 -8.19
CA SER A 76 -8.03 -1.82 -8.36
C SER A 76 -8.75 -1.92 -7.02
N ASP A 77 -9.85 -1.19 -6.86
CA ASP A 77 -10.66 -1.23 -5.64
C ASP A 77 -11.17 -2.66 -5.36
N GLU A 78 -11.51 -3.43 -6.39
CA GLU A 78 -11.91 -4.83 -6.25
C GLU A 78 -10.78 -5.68 -5.66
N THR A 79 -9.57 -5.53 -6.18
CA THR A 79 -8.40 -6.27 -5.69
C THR A 79 -8.05 -5.87 -4.26
N ALA A 80 -7.99 -4.56 -3.99
CA ALA A 80 -7.74 -4.04 -2.65
C ALA A 80 -8.80 -4.50 -1.65
N THR A 81 -10.07 -4.60 -2.07
CA THR A 81 -11.19 -5.06 -1.23
C THR A 81 -11.02 -6.52 -0.82
N VAL A 82 -10.70 -7.40 -1.78
CA VAL A 82 -10.47 -8.82 -1.50
C VAL A 82 -9.31 -8.98 -0.52
N LEU A 83 -8.17 -8.35 -0.80
CA LEU A 83 -6.99 -8.43 0.06
C LEU A 83 -7.24 -7.87 1.47
N ALA A 84 -7.90 -6.71 1.57
CA ALA A 84 -8.23 -6.08 2.85
C ALA A 84 -9.17 -6.96 3.70
N ARG A 85 -10.19 -7.56 3.10
CA ARG A 85 -11.10 -8.48 3.81
C ARG A 85 -10.37 -9.71 4.34
N GLN A 86 -9.47 -10.29 3.56
CA GLN A 86 -8.70 -11.46 3.99
C GLN A 86 -7.66 -11.13 5.08
N LEU A 87 -7.18 -9.88 5.13
CA LEU A 87 -6.36 -9.39 6.24
C LEU A 87 -7.19 -9.16 7.51
N LEU A 88 -8.44 -8.68 7.40
CA LEU A 88 -9.35 -8.50 8.54
C LEU A 88 -9.95 -9.80 9.07
N ASP A 89 -10.01 -10.86 8.25
CA ASP A 89 -10.60 -12.15 8.61
C ASP A 89 -9.98 -12.72 9.91
N GLY A 90 -10.86 -12.97 10.89
CA GLY A 90 -10.50 -13.49 12.20
C GLY A 90 -9.58 -12.59 13.02
N THR A 91 -9.55 -11.28 12.77
CA THR A 91 -8.84 -10.31 13.62
C THR A 91 -9.73 -9.77 14.75
N ASP A 92 -9.09 -9.24 15.77
CA ASP A 92 -9.71 -8.60 16.94
C ASP A 92 -8.93 -7.35 17.35
N ALA A 93 -9.34 -6.68 18.43
CA ALA A 93 -8.68 -5.46 18.91
C ALA A 93 -7.23 -5.65 19.40
N SER A 94 -6.79 -6.89 19.63
CA SER A 94 -5.40 -7.20 19.98
C SER A 94 -4.51 -7.45 18.75
N SER A 95 -5.13 -7.64 17.59
CA SER A 95 -4.46 -8.00 16.35
C SER A 95 -3.75 -6.80 15.73
N LEU A 96 -2.58 -7.05 15.13
CA LEU A 96 -1.85 -6.07 14.33
C LEU A 96 -1.77 -6.52 12.87
N ILE A 97 -2.32 -5.70 11.97
CA ILE A 97 -2.18 -5.80 10.53
C ILE A 97 -1.09 -4.82 10.08
N VAL A 98 -0.07 -5.32 9.38
CA VAL A 98 0.98 -4.47 8.80
C VAL A 98 0.99 -4.62 7.29
N VAL A 99 0.88 -3.48 6.62
CA VAL A 99 0.82 -3.31 5.17
C VAL A 99 2.15 -2.72 4.71
N VAL A 100 2.90 -3.45 3.89
CA VAL A 100 4.24 -3.05 3.44
C VAL A 100 4.20 -2.73 1.95
N SER A 101 4.48 -1.48 1.59
CA SER A 101 4.60 -1.02 0.20
C SER A 101 3.34 -1.24 -0.66
N THR A 102 2.16 -1.36 -0.05
CA THR A 102 0.89 -1.55 -0.78
C THR A 102 -0.23 -0.63 -0.24
N PRO A 103 -0.11 0.68 -0.47
CA PRO A 103 -0.98 1.67 0.16
C PRO A 103 -2.44 1.56 -0.30
N SER A 104 -2.70 1.06 -1.51
CA SER A 104 -4.07 0.78 -1.98
C SER A 104 -4.83 -0.18 -1.06
N VAL A 105 -4.17 -1.23 -0.57
CA VAL A 105 -4.76 -2.16 0.41
C VAL A 105 -4.91 -1.50 1.77
N PHE A 106 -3.96 -0.65 2.20
CA PHE A 106 -4.07 0.11 3.44
C PHE A 106 -5.29 1.04 3.43
N ILE A 107 -5.49 1.79 2.34
CA ILE A 107 -6.63 2.70 2.19
C ILE A 107 -7.94 1.92 2.24
N MET A 108 -8.02 0.80 1.53
CA MET A 108 -9.20 -0.06 1.58
C MET A 108 -9.42 -0.68 2.97
N LEU A 109 -8.36 -1.10 3.66
CA LEU A 109 -8.42 -1.57 5.04
C LEU A 109 -9.00 -0.51 5.98
N LYS A 110 -8.56 0.75 5.88
CA LYS A 110 -9.11 1.87 6.66
C LYS A 110 -10.60 2.08 6.38
N ASN A 111 -11.00 2.05 5.11
CA ASN A 111 -12.40 2.21 4.70
C ASN A 111 -13.31 1.08 5.20
N ILE A 112 -12.83 -0.16 5.25
CA ILE A 112 -13.60 -1.29 5.80
C ILE A 112 -13.55 -1.27 7.34
N ALA A 113 -12.40 -0.98 7.94
CA ALA A 113 -12.23 -1.03 9.38
C ALA A 113 -13.07 0.02 10.13
N LYS A 114 -13.39 1.17 9.50
CA LYS A 114 -14.28 2.17 10.12
C LYS A 114 -15.69 1.64 10.39
N THR A 115 -16.13 0.60 9.66
CA THR A 115 -17.43 -0.05 9.88
C THR A 115 -17.39 -1.13 10.96
N ILE A 116 -16.21 -1.44 11.51
CA ILE A 116 -16.03 -2.38 12.61
C ILE A 116 -16.12 -1.60 13.94
N PRO A 117 -16.86 -2.12 14.95
CA PRO A 117 -16.89 -1.53 16.28
C PRO A 117 -15.49 -1.32 16.85
N VAL A 118 -15.25 -0.18 17.50
CA VAL A 118 -13.92 0.24 17.98
C VAL A 118 -13.28 -0.84 18.86
N GLU A 119 -14.07 -1.46 19.74
CA GLU A 119 -13.65 -2.49 20.69
C GLU A 119 -13.21 -3.81 20.05
N SER A 120 -13.50 -4.01 18.76
CA SER A 120 -13.12 -5.20 17.99
C SER A 120 -12.12 -4.89 16.87
N ARG A 121 -11.77 -3.62 16.68
CA ARG A 121 -11.00 -3.18 15.51
C ARG A 121 -9.51 -3.46 15.69
N PRO A 122 -8.86 -4.18 14.76
CA PRO A 122 -7.43 -4.39 14.82
C PRO A 122 -6.65 -3.08 14.60
N ARG A 123 -5.40 -3.07 15.06
CA ARG A 123 -4.45 -2.02 14.69
C ARG A 123 -3.98 -2.24 13.27
N ILE A 124 -3.91 -1.16 12.48
CA ILE A 124 -3.45 -1.18 11.09
C ILE A 124 -2.26 -0.23 10.98
N LEU A 125 -1.20 -0.69 10.34
CA LEU A 125 0.04 0.07 10.16
C LEU A 125 0.50 -0.03 8.71
N LEU A 126 0.81 1.13 8.10
CA LEU A 126 1.43 1.23 6.78
C LEU A 126 2.94 1.47 6.92
N LEU A 127 3.72 0.65 6.24
CA LEU A 127 5.14 0.83 5.99
C LEU A 127 5.32 1.20 4.52
N GLU A 128 5.64 2.45 4.24
CA GLU A 128 5.67 2.98 2.87
C GLU A 128 6.81 4.01 2.71
N HIS A 129 7.46 4.01 1.54
CA HIS A 129 8.54 4.94 1.21
C HIS A 129 7.99 6.34 0.92
N ASP A 130 6.81 6.40 0.30
CA ASP A 130 6.18 7.67 -0.05
C ASP A 130 5.69 8.45 1.18
N LYS A 131 6.36 9.57 1.45
CA LYS A 131 6.08 10.43 2.60
C LYS A 131 4.73 11.15 2.50
N ARG A 132 4.03 11.13 1.36
CA ARG A 132 2.65 11.65 1.26
C ARG A 132 1.70 10.90 2.19
N PHE A 133 1.97 9.63 2.50
CA PHE A 133 1.19 8.83 3.43
C PHE A 133 1.40 9.21 4.91
N ALA A 134 2.31 10.13 5.24
CA ALA A 134 2.50 10.64 6.60
C ALA A 134 1.27 11.37 7.17
N VAL A 135 0.30 11.71 6.32
CA VAL A 135 -1.03 12.22 6.73
C VAL A 135 -1.79 11.25 7.67
N PHE A 136 -1.43 9.97 7.67
CA PHE A 136 -2.02 8.95 8.56
C PHE A 136 -1.37 8.88 9.95
N GLY A 137 -0.42 9.77 10.27
CA GLY A 137 0.09 9.95 11.63
C GLY A 137 0.72 8.67 12.23
N ASP A 138 0.17 8.20 13.34
CA ASP A 138 0.66 7.02 14.08
C ASP A 138 0.45 5.68 13.35
N GLU A 139 -0.38 5.68 12.31
CA GLU A 139 -0.64 4.52 11.44
C GLU A 139 0.32 4.45 10.24
N PHE A 140 1.28 5.38 10.12
CA PHE A 140 2.29 5.40 9.06
C PHE A 140 3.71 5.36 9.64
N ILE A 141 4.59 4.58 9.00
CA ILE A 141 6.03 4.58 9.22
C ILE A 141 6.72 4.66 7.87
N PHE A 142 7.63 5.63 7.72
CA PHE A 142 8.51 5.69 6.54
C PHE A 142 9.35 4.42 6.48
N TYR A 143 9.35 3.76 5.32
CA TYR A 143 10.04 2.50 5.10
C TYR A 143 10.91 2.57 3.85
N ASP A 144 12.19 2.22 4.00
CA ASP A 144 13.11 1.92 2.91
C ASP A 144 13.50 0.45 3.01
N PHE A 145 13.25 -0.34 1.96
CA PHE A 145 13.60 -1.76 1.95
C PHE A 145 15.12 -1.98 2.06
N ASN A 146 15.96 -0.99 1.73
CA ASN A 146 17.41 -1.05 1.95
C ASN A 146 17.80 -1.08 3.42
N GLU A 147 16.89 -0.64 4.30
CA GLU A 147 17.03 -0.68 5.74
C GLU A 147 15.93 -1.57 6.35
N PRO A 148 15.87 -2.88 6.00
CA PRO A 148 14.69 -3.72 6.19
C PRO A 148 14.27 -3.93 7.65
N THR A 149 15.16 -3.65 8.60
CA THR A 149 14.90 -3.75 10.04
C THR A 149 15.12 -2.44 10.78
N ASN A 150 15.27 -1.31 10.08
CA ASN A 150 15.30 0.02 10.70
C ASN A 150 13.89 0.48 11.06
N LEU A 151 13.28 -0.24 12.01
CA LEU A 151 11.90 -0.07 12.44
C LEU A 151 11.84 0.03 13.96
N PRO A 152 10.77 0.63 14.54
CA PRO A 152 10.61 0.67 15.97
C PRO A 152 10.70 -0.72 16.60
N ALA A 153 11.59 -0.90 17.58
CA ALA A 153 11.85 -2.20 18.20
C ALA A 153 10.59 -2.88 18.78
N ALA A 154 9.59 -2.09 19.16
CA ALA A 154 8.29 -2.57 19.65
C ALA A 154 7.46 -3.32 18.60
N LEU A 155 7.80 -3.24 17.30
CA LEU A 155 7.12 -3.99 16.23
C LEU A 155 7.69 -5.39 16.02
N ARG A 156 8.83 -5.72 16.63
CA ARG A 156 9.49 -7.00 16.40
C ARG A 156 8.61 -8.15 16.89
N GLY A 157 8.25 -9.05 15.98
CA GLY A 157 7.47 -10.25 16.31
C GLY A 157 6.03 -9.98 16.77
N THR A 158 5.42 -8.86 16.38
CA THR A 158 4.09 -8.46 16.85
C THR A 158 2.97 -8.54 15.81
N ALA A 159 3.27 -8.60 14.51
CA ALA A 159 2.21 -8.62 13.49
C ALA A 159 1.55 -9.99 13.34
N ASP A 160 0.21 -9.98 13.26
CA ASP A 160 -0.65 -11.14 13.04
C ASP A 160 -0.98 -11.37 11.57
N ARG A 161 -1.05 -10.27 10.81
CA ARG A 161 -1.43 -10.21 9.41
C ARG A 161 -0.43 -9.33 8.69
N LEU A 162 0.19 -9.88 7.65
CA LEU A 162 1.17 -9.19 6.84
C LEU A 162 0.72 -9.22 5.39
N ILE A 163 0.81 -8.08 4.73
CA ILE A 163 0.81 -8.01 3.27
C ILE A 163 2.01 -7.21 2.78
N CYS A 164 2.64 -7.65 1.69
CA CYS A 164 3.64 -6.85 1.00
C CYS A 164 3.46 -6.84 -0.52
N ASP A 165 3.89 -5.72 -1.12
CA ASP A 165 4.11 -5.58 -2.56
C ASP A 165 5.46 -4.87 -2.78
N PRO A 166 6.58 -5.62 -2.85
CA PRO A 166 7.91 -5.01 -2.95
C PRO A 166 8.08 -4.26 -4.29
N PRO A 167 8.67 -3.06 -4.30
CA PRO A 167 8.67 -2.17 -5.48
C PRO A 167 9.43 -2.75 -6.69
N PHE A 168 10.40 -3.63 -6.48
CA PHE A 168 11.24 -4.17 -7.55
C PHE A 168 11.17 -5.69 -7.67
N LEU A 169 11.14 -6.16 -8.92
CA LEU A 169 11.25 -7.58 -9.30
C LEU A 169 12.71 -8.04 -9.31
N SER A 170 13.46 -7.72 -8.25
CA SER A 170 14.86 -8.11 -8.06
C SER A 170 15.05 -8.96 -6.81
N ASP A 171 16.00 -9.89 -6.84
CA ASP A 171 16.27 -10.77 -5.70
C ASP A 171 16.59 -9.98 -4.41
N ASP A 172 17.38 -8.91 -4.52
CA ASP A 172 17.75 -8.06 -3.39
C ASP A 172 16.52 -7.39 -2.73
N CYS A 173 15.63 -6.79 -3.53
CA CYS A 173 14.43 -6.14 -3.02
C CYS A 173 13.49 -7.15 -2.34
N GLN A 174 13.19 -8.25 -3.03
CA GLN A 174 12.33 -9.32 -2.51
C GLN A 174 12.90 -9.92 -1.21
N THR A 175 14.20 -10.19 -1.20
CA THR A 175 14.90 -10.74 -0.03
C THR A 175 14.82 -9.79 1.16
N LYS A 176 15.10 -8.49 0.97
CA LYS A 176 15.06 -7.49 2.03
C LYS A 176 13.64 -7.28 2.56
N THR A 177 12.62 -7.22 1.71
CA THR A 177 11.23 -7.15 2.17
C THR A 177 10.83 -8.42 2.92
N ALA A 178 11.26 -9.61 2.49
CA ALA A 178 11.05 -10.84 3.25
C ALA A 178 11.72 -10.83 4.63
N LEU A 179 12.91 -10.21 4.76
CA LEU A 179 13.56 -9.98 6.05
C LEU A 179 12.72 -9.06 6.95
N THR A 180 12.15 -7.97 6.41
CA THR A 180 11.22 -7.10 7.14
C THR A 180 10.03 -7.89 7.67
N LEU A 181 9.35 -8.66 6.80
CA LEU A 181 8.17 -9.44 7.18
C LEU A 181 8.49 -10.46 8.27
N ARG A 182 9.64 -11.14 8.18
CA ARG A 182 10.09 -12.09 9.21
C ARG A 182 10.43 -11.40 10.53
N TRP A 183 10.94 -10.17 10.49
CA TRP A 183 11.31 -9.43 11.68
C TRP A 183 10.07 -8.92 12.44
N ILE A 184 9.04 -8.46 11.72
CA ILE A 184 7.80 -7.92 12.30
C ILE A 184 6.80 -9.03 12.66
N GLY A 185 6.69 -10.07 11.83
CA GLY A 185 5.69 -11.13 12.01
C GLY A 185 5.88 -11.94 13.29
N LYS A 186 4.79 -12.29 13.96
CA LYS A 186 4.81 -13.22 15.10
C LYS A 186 5.50 -14.54 14.69
N PRO A 187 6.31 -15.15 15.59
CA PRO A 187 7.02 -16.37 15.27
C PRO A 187 6.06 -17.55 15.06
N GLY A 188 6.48 -18.50 14.21
CA GLY A 188 5.72 -19.72 13.93
C GLY A 188 4.63 -19.55 12.86
N PRO A 189 3.72 -20.53 12.73
CA PRO A 189 2.69 -20.54 11.68
C PRO A 189 1.53 -19.56 11.94
N ASN A 190 1.59 -18.80 13.03
CA ASN A 190 0.50 -17.94 13.50
C ASN A 190 0.31 -16.67 12.68
N THR A 191 1.33 -16.26 11.91
CA THR A 191 1.27 -15.05 11.08
C THR A 191 0.71 -15.40 9.70
N ARG A 192 -0.41 -14.80 9.31
CA ARG A 192 -0.89 -14.88 7.92
C ARG A 192 -0.10 -13.89 7.07
N ILE A 193 0.41 -14.37 5.95
CA ILE A 193 1.23 -13.59 5.03
C ILE A 193 0.57 -13.63 3.67
N ILE A 194 0.41 -12.46 3.06
CA ILE A 194 0.15 -12.28 1.64
C ILE A 194 1.35 -11.54 1.05
N SER A 195 1.85 -11.99 -0.09
CA SER A 195 2.81 -11.25 -0.90
C SER A 195 2.23 -11.17 -2.29
N CYS A 196 2.23 -9.98 -2.89
CA CYS A 196 1.86 -9.79 -4.27
C CYS A 196 3.08 -9.28 -5.01
N THR A 197 3.44 -9.92 -6.13
CA THR A 197 4.55 -9.47 -6.97
C THR A 197 4.52 -10.19 -8.33
N GLY A 198 5.50 -9.95 -9.20
CA GLY A 198 5.58 -10.57 -10.51
C GLY A 198 5.71 -12.10 -10.49
N GLU A 199 5.16 -12.77 -11.50
CA GLU A 199 5.20 -14.24 -11.64
C GLU A 199 6.63 -14.81 -11.59
N ARG A 200 7.59 -14.09 -12.18
CA ARG A 200 9.00 -14.49 -12.26
C ARG A 200 9.68 -14.64 -10.90
N MET A 201 9.10 -14.06 -9.85
CA MET A 201 9.62 -14.18 -8.47
C MET A 201 9.10 -15.44 -7.76
N ALA A 202 8.23 -16.23 -8.40
CA ALA A 202 7.56 -17.37 -7.77
C ALA A 202 8.52 -18.39 -7.16
N GLU A 203 9.58 -18.78 -7.89
CA GLU A 203 10.57 -19.74 -7.38
C GLU A 203 11.26 -19.18 -6.13
N LEU A 204 11.71 -17.92 -6.18
CA LEU A 204 12.41 -17.27 -5.06
C LEU A 204 11.50 -17.19 -3.82
N ILE A 205 10.26 -16.72 -3.99
CA ILE A 205 9.29 -16.53 -2.91
C ILE A 205 8.93 -17.87 -2.25
N THR A 206 8.56 -18.88 -3.04
CA THR A 206 7.97 -20.12 -2.54
C THR A 206 9.02 -21.14 -2.08
N THR A 207 10.19 -21.17 -2.72
CA THR A 207 11.22 -22.19 -2.42
C THR A 207 12.33 -21.68 -1.50
N LYS A 208 12.51 -20.37 -1.35
CA LYS A 208 13.58 -19.78 -0.52
C LYS A 208 13.05 -18.84 0.55
N LEU A 209 12.49 -17.69 0.17
CA LEU A 209 12.25 -16.58 1.09
C LEU A 209 11.20 -16.89 2.14
N TYR A 210 10.09 -17.49 1.72
CA TYR A 210 8.93 -17.78 2.56
C TYR A 210 8.64 -19.28 2.69
N LYS A 211 9.57 -20.15 2.27
CA LYS A 211 9.44 -21.61 2.36
C LYS A 211 9.06 -22.08 3.77
N ALA A 212 9.72 -21.52 4.79
CA ALA A 212 9.47 -21.86 6.18
C ALA A 212 8.10 -21.39 6.69
N GLN A 213 7.51 -20.36 6.05
CA GLN A 213 6.18 -19.85 6.35
C GLN A 213 5.08 -20.58 5.57
N GLY A 214 5.45 -21.44 4.61
CA GLY A 214 4.49 -22.19 3.79
C GLY A 214 3.78 -21.35 2.74
N VAL A 215 4.35 -20.20 2.33
CA VAL A 215 3.76 -19.36 1.28
C VAL A 215 3.81 -20.09 -0.07
N ARG A 216 2.67 -20.09 -0.77
CA ARG A 216 2.48 -20.71 -2.09
C ARG A 216 1.76 -19.74 -3.02
N ILE A 217 1.85 -20.01 -4.31
CA ILE A 217 1.07 -19.30 -5.33
C ILE A 217 -0.41 -19.57 -5.07
N THR A 218 -1.24 -18.52 -5.12
CA THR A 218 -2.70 -18.65 -4.97
C THR A 218 -3.40 -18.54 -6.33
N THR A 219 -4.65 -18.97 -6.40
CA THR A 219 -5.50 -18.83 -7.59
C THR A 219 -5.94 -17.38 -7.84
N PHE A 220 -5.73 -16.47 -6.88
CA PHE A 220 -6.08 -15.06 -7.01
C PHE A 220 -5.06 -14.32 -7.89
N VAL A 221 -5.57 -13.52 -8.82
CA VAL A 221 -4.76 -12.71 -9.75
C VAL A 221 -5.06 -11.23 -9.46
N PRO A 222 -4.14 -10.51 -8.82
CA PRO A 222 -4.32 -9.09 -8.53
C PRO A 222 -4.46 -8.25 -9.82
N GLN A 223 -5.34 -7.25 -9.79
CA GLN A 223 -5.55 -6.29 -10.89
C GLN A 223 -5.24 -4.87 -10.43
N HIS A 224 -4.63 -4.08 -11.32
CA HIS A 224 -4.20 -2.70 -11.06
C HIS A 224 -5.10 -1.68 -11.77
N SER A 225 -5.31 -0.53 -11.15
CA SER A 225 -6.26 0.50 -11.60
C SER A 225 -5.94 1.06 -12.99
N ASN A 226 -4.66 1.25 -13.30
CA ASN A 226 -4.21 1.82 -14.57
C ASN A 226 -3.74 0.77 -15.60
N GLY A 227 -4.00 -0.52 -15.34
CA GLY A 227 -3.61 -1.61 -16.22
C GLY A 227 -2.09 -1.80 -16.31
N LEU A 228 -1.56 -2.74 -15.53
CA LEU A 228 -0.18 -3.18 -15.68
C LEU A 228 -0.09 -4.34 -16.67
N SER A 229 0.90 -4.29 -17.56
CA SER A 229 1.15 -5.35 -18.55
C SER A 229 1.89 -6.56 -17.98
N ASN A 230 2.61 -6.38 -16.87
CA ASN A 230 3.35 -7.47 -16.22
C ASN A 230 2.39 -8.42 -15.50
N GLU A 231 2.62 -9.72 -15.64
CA GLU A 231 1.87 -10.74 -14.91
C GLU A 231 2.23 -10.71 -13.43
N PHE A 232 1.27 -10.27 -12.61
CA PHE A 232 1.33 -10.32 -11.16
C PHE A 232 0.60 -11.53 -10.61
N LEU A 233 1.16 -12.13 -9.57
CA LEU A 233 0.58 -13.22 -8.82
C LEU A 233 0.40 -12.80 -7.36
N SER A 234 -0.61 -13.39 -6.71
CA SER A 234 -0.72 -13.39 -5.26
C SER A 234 -0.14 -14.68 -4.70
N TYR A 235 0.60 -14.55 -3.61
CA TYR A 235 1.19 -15.63 -2.85
C TYR A 235 0.70 -15.53 -1.40
N ALA A 236 0.29 -16.63 -0.80
CA ALA A 236 -0.16 -16.64 0.60
C ALA A 236 0.21 -17.94 1.30
N ASN A 237 0.23 -17.93 2.63
CA ASN A 237 0.40 -19.14 3.43
C ASN A 237 -0.93 -19.73 3.95
N PHE A 238 -2.05 -19.29 3.41
CA PHE A 238 -3.39 -19.79 3.75
C PHE A 238 -4.30 -19.77 2.52
N GLU A 239 -5.31 -20.63 2.54
CA GLU A 239 -6.44 -20.59 1.62
C GLU A 239 -7.63 -19.89 2.27
N CYS A 240 -8.54 -19.37 1.44
CA CYS A 240 -9.76 -18.73 1.91
C CYS A 240 -10.92 -18.98 0.94
N ALA A 241 -11.96 -18.14 1.02
CA ALA A 241 -13.08 -18.15 0.10
C ALA A 241 -12.70 -17.60 -1.29
N ASP A 242 -11.78 -16.63 -1.34
CA ASP A 242 -11.38 -15.94 -2.57
C ASP A 242 -10.22 -16.63 -3.32
N TRP A 243 -9.46 -17.50 -2.65
CA TRP A 243 -8.39 -18.26 -3.29
C TRP A 243 -8.09 -19.62 -2.68
N LYS A 244 -7.55 -20.49 -3.54
CA LYS A 244 -6.89 -21.74 -3.22
C LYS A 244 -5.42 -21.67 -3.58
N PHE A 245 -4.62 -22.60 -3.09
CA PHE A 245 -3.27 -22.77 -3.62
C PHE A 245 -3.37 -23.30 -5.05
N ARG A 246 -2.54 -22.77 -5.96
CA ARG A 246 -2.38 -23.41 -7.26
C ARG A 246 -1.70 -24.76 -7.05
N ASP A 247 -2.11 -25.74 -7.85
CA ASP A 247 -1.39 -27.00 -7.93
C ASP A 247 0.07 -26.70 -8.34
N ALA A 248 1.00 -27.43 -7.72
CA ALA A 248 2.44 -27.29 -7.97
C ALA A 248 2.84 -27.91 -9.31
#